data_AF-A0A967BH87-F1
#
_entry.id   AF-A0A967BH87-F1
#
_cell.length_a   1.000
_cell.length_b   1.000
_cell.length_c   1.000
_cell.angle_alpha   90.00
_cell.angle_beta   90.00
_cell.angle_gamma   90.00
#
_symmetry.space_group_name_H-M   'P 1'
#
loop_
_entity.id
_entity.type
_entity.pdbx_description
1 polymer ?
#
loop_
_entity_poly.entity_id
_entity_poly.type
_entity_poly.pdbx_seq_one_letter_code
_entity_poly.pdbx_strand_id
1 'polypeptide(L)'
;MTTSRKLALLLAAFIVVGAVACGNQQQTAEQQPAAVPTAEEMPAGHPPIQQPDPTSMMPTPVVTEGNVLAWTAPEGWTQEPPANAMRQSQYRIPGAGGDGECVVYYFGAGQGGGPMANAERWAGQFTQLDGSPSIETMETEEVVTNGLDTLLIKVSGSYSSGGMMTGAPAQTMPGYKLLGAVVEGPDSNWFFKFTGPEATVDENAEAFRALIDSVQPPA
;
A
#
# COMPACT_ATOMS: atom_id res chain seq x y z
N MET A 1 -5.10 55.43 -54.10
CA MET A 1 -5.00 56.54 -53.14
C MET A 1 -3.77 56.33 -52.29
N THR A 2 -2.96 57.36 -52.17
CA THR A 2 -1.50 57.31 -52.01
C THR A 2 -1.10 58.15 -50.80
N THR A 3 0.03 57.84 -50.15
CA THR A 3 0.85 58.75 -49.30
C THR A 3 0.24 59.13 -47.93
N SER A 4 0.92 59.55 -46.84
CA SER A 4 2.30 59.95 -46.46
C SER A 4 2.26 60.12 -44.91
N ARG A 5 3.21 59.62 -44.10
CA ARG A 5 4.36 60.33 -43.45
C ARG A 5 4.07 61.61 -42.60
N LYS A 6 4.68 61.61 -41.40
CA LYS A 6 5.36 62.73 -40.65
C LYS A 6 4.44 63.72 -39.88
N LEU A 7 4.75 64.36 -38.75
CA LEU A 7 5.92 64.46 -37.84
C LEU A 7 5.57 65.44 -36.66
N ALA A 8 6.09 65.14 -35.45
CA ALA A 8 6.53 65.97 -34.30
C ALA A 8 5.74 67.14 -33.67
N LEU A 9 5.78 67.18 -32.32
CA LEU A 9 6.24 68.29 -31.46
C LEU A 9 6.31 67.78 -29.99
N LEU A 10 7.48 67.43 -29.42
CA LEU A 10 8.48 68.24 -28.69
C LEU A 10 7.96 68.99 -27.43
N LEU A 11 8.34 68.53 -26.23
CA LEU A 11 9.10 69.34 -25.26
C LEU A 11 9.81 68.45 -24.20
N ALA A 12 11.13 68.63 -24.08
CA ALA A 12 12.01 68.24 -22.96
C ALA A 12 11.90 69.33 -21.85
N ALA A 13 12.44 69.31 -20.63
CA ALA A 13 13.40 68.55 -19.81
C ALA A 13 13.10 68.97 -18.32
N PHE A 14 13.46 68.28 -17.23
CA PHE A 14 14.77 68.16 -16.58
C PHE A 14 14.58 67.24 -15.33
N ILE A 15 15.28 66.10 -15.23
CA ILE A 15 16.43 65.80 -14.36
C ILE A 15 16.24 66.12 -12.86
N VAL A 16 16.13 65.07 -12.03
CA VAL A 16 16.87 64.94 -10.77
C VAL A 16 17.48 63.54 -10.66
N VAL A 17 18.77 63.56 -10.34
CA VAL A 17 19.73 62.47 -10.17
C VAL A 17 19.50 61.72 -8.87
N GLY A 18 19.64 60.40 -8.89
CA GLY A 18 19.74 59.54 -7.71
C GLY A 18 20.49 58.25 -8.04
N ALA A 19 21.81 58.29 -7.93
CA ALA A 19 22.70 57.14 -8.09
C ALA A 19 22.70 56.29 -6.81
N VAL A 20 22.39 55.00 -6.94
CA VAL A 20 22.98 53.94 -6.10
C VAL A 20 23.26 52.75 -7.01
N ALA A 21 24.53 52.61 -7.38
CA ALA A 21 25.09 51.36 -7.87
C ALA A 21 25.78 50.68 -6.70
N CYS A 22 25.56 49.38 -6.52
CA CYS A 22 26.63 48.39 -6.49
C CYS A 22 26.02 47.00 -6.49
N GLY A 23 26.62 46.12 -7.30
CA GLY A 23 26.02 44.90 -7.79
C GLY A 23 25.83 43.82 -6.74
N ASN A 24 24.89 42.92 -7.01
CA ASN A 24 24.80 41.66 -6.30
C ASN A 24 25.22 40.55 -7.26
N GLN A 25 26.47 40.12 -7.11
CA GLN A 25 27.04 38.97 -7.78
C GLN A 25 26.28 37.72 -7.34
N GLN A 26 25.87 36.93 -8.32
CA GLN A 26 25.33 35.59 -8.12
C GLN A 26 26.51 34.68 -7.77
N GLN A 27 26.68 34.37 -6.49
CA GLN A 27 27.68 33.42 -6.02
C GLN A 27 27.28 32.00 -6.44
N THR A 28 28.02 31.46 -7.39
CA THR A 28 28.11 30.01 -7.64
C THR A 28 28.80 29.40 -6.41
N ALA A 29 28.03 28.76 -5.52
CA ALA A 29 28.60 27.94 -4.47
C ALA A 29 28.98 26.58 -5.05
N GLU A 30 30.25 26.46 -5.42
CA GLU A 30 30.93 25.20 -5.68
C GLU A 30 31.03 24.43 -4.35
N GLN A 31 30.10 23.49 -4.10
CA GLN A 31 30.19 22.61 -2.94
C GLN A 31 31.09 21.41 -3.27
N GLN A 32 32.30 21.50 -2.73
CA GLN A 32 33.32 20.46 -2.63
C GLN A 32 32.76 19.18 -1.94
N PRO A 33 33.15 17.97 -2.40
CA PRO A 33 32.64 16.72 -1.82
C PRO A 33 33.19 16.51 -0.40
N ALA A 34 32.29 16.46 0.59
CA ALA A 34 32.61 16.10 1.96
C ALA A 34 32.60 14.56 2.13
N ALA A 35 33.59 14.08 2.87
CA ALA A 35 33.92 12.68 3.10
C ALA A 35 32.82 11.86 3.80
N VAL A 36 32.82 10.56 3.51
CA VAL A 36 32.05 9.52 4.19
C VAL A 36 32.46 9.44 5.67
N PRO A 37 31.53 9.47 6.65
CA PRO A 37 31.88 9.10 8.01
C PRO A 37 31.97 7.57 8.10
N THR A 38 33.15 7.11 8.48
CA THR A 38 33.47 5.75 8.92
C THR A 38 32.54 5.31 10.05
N ALA A 39 32.10 4.05 10.00
CA ALA A 39 31.33 3.40 11.07
C ALA A 39 32.03 3.56 12.42
N GLU A 40 31.39 4.24 13.36
CA GLU A 40 31.77 4.22 14.77
C GLU A 40 31.46 2.83 15.33
N GLU A 41 32.52 2.14 15.78
CA GLU A 41 32.43 0.92 16.58
C GLU A 41 31.57 1.20 17.82
N MET A 42 30.53 0.38 18.01
CA MET A 42 29.67 0.45 19.19
C MET A 42 30.45 0.08 20.47
N PRO A 43 30.15 0.69 21.63
CA PRO A 43 30.80 0.38 22.90
C PRO A 43 30.47 -1.03 23.41
N ALA A 44 31.42 -1.62 24.14
CA ALA A 44 31.31 -2.97 24.71
C ALA A 44 30.19 -3.06 25.78
N GLY A 45 29.18 -3.89 25.52
CA GLY A 45 28.09 -4.17 26.47
C GLY A 45 26.75 -4.65 25.92
N HIS A 46 26.57 -4.86 24.60
CA HIS A 46 25.29 -5.38 24.09
C HIS A 46 25.11 -6.89 24.43
N PRO A 47 23.89 -7.38 24.70
CA PRO A 47 23.60 -8.81 24.67
C PRO A 47 23.75 -9.35 23.24
N PRO A 48 24.18 -10.62 23.04
CA PRO A 48 24.39 -11.13 21.69
C PRO A 48 23.11 -11.10 20.87
N ILE A 49 23.15 -10.44 19.71
CA ILE A 49 22.14 -10.61 18.66
C ILE A 49 22.22 -12.08 18.23
N GLN A 50 21.22 -12.87 18.61
CA GLN A 50 21.01 -14.20 18.04
C GLN A 50 20.74 -14.00 16.54
N GLN A 51 21.74 -14.32 15.72
CA GLN A 51 21.51 -14.51 14.29
C GLN A 51 20.47 -15.62 14.15
N PRO A 52 19.40 -15.42 13.36
CA PRO A 52 18.45 -16.49 13.13
C PRO A 52 19.15 -17.65 12.42
N ASP A 53 18.95 -18.84 12.97
CA ASP A 53 19.47 -20.10 12.47
C ASP A 53 18.84 -20.39 11.09
N PRO A 54 19.62 -20.58 10.00
CA PRO A 54 19.09 -20.72 8.64
C PRO A 54 18.37 -22.06 8.38
N THR A 55 18.17 -22.90 9.39
CA THR A 55 17.62 -24.26 9.27
C THR A 55 16.16 -24.46 9.68
N SER A 56 15.40 -23.41 9.99
CA SER A 56 13.97 -23.55 10.30
C SER A 56 13.07 -23.28 9.08
N MET A 57 13.01 -24.22 8.15
CA MET A 57 12.09 -24.19 6.99
C MET A 57 10.70 -24.73 7.32
N MET A 58 10.16 -24.42 8.50
CA MET A 58 8.77 -24.74 8.84
C MET A 58 7.93 -23.46 8.81
N PRO A 59 6.72 -23.49 8.22
CA PRO A 59 5.84 -22.35 8.24
C PRO A 59 5.51 -22.00 9.71
N THR A 60 5.74 -20.73 10.08
CA THR A 60 5.61 -20.29 11.47
C THR A 60 4.17 -19.79 11.71
N PRO A 61 3.46 -20.31 12.72
CA PRO A 61 2.16 -19.76 13.08
C PRO A 61 2.32 -18.31 13.53
N VAL A 62 1.48 -17.43 13.00
CA VAL A 62 1.41 -16.04 13.45
C VAL A 62 0.50 -16.01 14.66
N VAL A 63 1.12 -16.03 15.83
CA VAL A 63 0.43 -15.92 17.11
C VAL A 63 0.34 -14.45 17.47
N THR A 64 -0.88 -13.94 17.56
CA THR A 64 -1.15 -12.59 18.08
C THR A 64 -1.43 -12.71 19.59
N GLU A 65 -0.84 -11.83 20.42
CA GLU A 65 -1.08 -11.87 21.88
C GLU A 65 -2.54 -11.44 22.19
N GLY A 66 -3.34 -12.34 22.76
CA GLY A 66 -4.73 -12.11 23.15
C GLY A 66 -5.69 -13.19 22.67
N ASN A 67 -7.00 -13.02 22.92
CA ASN A 67 -8.08 -13.90 22.44
C ASN A 67 -8.39 -13.67 20.95
N VAL A 68 -7.35 -13.75 20.11
CA VAL A 68 -7.33 -13.34 18.72
C VAL A 68 -7.12 -14.55 17.81
N LEU A 69 -7.59 -14.49 16.56
CA LEU A 69 -7.45 -15.60 15.62
C LEU A 69 -5.96 -15.91 15.38
N ALA A 70 -5.66 -17.19 15.16
CA ALA A 70 -4.35 -17.64 14.74
C ALA A 70 -4.41 -18.16 13.29
N TRP A 71 -3.33 -17.97 12.53
CA TRP A 71 -3.19 -18.50 11.18
C TRP A 71 -1.72 -18.78 10.86
N THR A 72 -1.49 -19.48 9.76
CA THR A 72 -0.16 -19.80 9.26
C THR A 72 0.14 -18.94 8.04
N ALA A 73 1.26 -18.21 8.07
CA ALA A 73 1.71 -17.47 6.89
C ALA A 73 2.18 -18.46 5.80
N PRO A 74 1.74 -18.30 4.54
CA PRO A 74 2.20 -19.14 3.44
C PRO A 74 3.70 -19.08 3.22
N GLU A 75 4.27 -20.17 2.71
CA GLU A 75 5.68 -20.19 2.30
C GLU A 75 5.94 -19.16 1.19
N GLY A 76 7.12 -18.54 1.21
CA GLY A 76 7.53 -17.53 0.23
C GLY A 76 6.96 -16.13 0.47
N TRP A 77 6.01 -15.97 1.41
CA TRP A 77 5.48 -14.66 1.78
C TRP A 77 6.41 -13.99 2.80
N THR A 78 6.80 -12.74 2.54
CA THR A 78 7.64 -11.97 3.46
C THR A 78 6.73 -11.17 4.40
N GLN A 79 6.77 -11.46 5.70
CA GLN A 79 6.07 -10.62 6.68
C GLN A 79 6.78 -9.27 6.81
N GLU A 80 5.99 -8.20 6.82
CA GLU A 80 6.47 -6.83 6.97
C GLU A 80 5.86 -6.17 8.21
N PRO A 81 6.51 -5.14 8.79
CA PRO A 81 5.89 -4.31 9.80
C PRO A 81 4.58 -3.71 9.27
N PRO A 82 3.45 -3.80 10.01
CA PRO A 82 2.20 -3.21 9.56
C PRO A 82 2.34 -1.70 9.38
N ALA A 83 1.92 -1.20 8.21
CA ALA A 83 2.09 0.22 7.85
C ALA A 83 1.31 1.20 8.74
N ASN A 84 0.31 0.73 9.51
CA ASN A 84 -0.41 1.53 10.50
C ASN A 84 -1.13 0.63 11.52
N ALA A 85 -1.67 1.24 12.58
CA ALA A 85 -2.30 0.54 13.71
C ALA A 85 -3.59 -0.23 13.36
N MET A 86 -4.22 0.01 12.21
CA MET A 86 -5.40 -0.76 11.78
C MET A 86 -5.02 -2.11 11.15
N ARG A 87 -3.74 -2.29 10.79
CA ARG A 87 -3.22 -3.50 10.18
C ARG A 87 -2.66 -4.40 11.28
N GLN A 88 -3.25 -5.57 11.44
CA GLN A 88 -2.77 -6.56 12.40
C GLN A 88 -1.56 -7.32 11.84
N SER A 89 -1.54 -7.56 10.53
CA SER A 89 -0.39 -8.15 9.84
C SER A 89 -0.34 -7.69 8.38
N GLN A 90 0.86 -7.68 7.83
CA GLN A 90 1.13 -7.30 6.45
C GLN A 90 2.18 -8.25 5.87
N TYR A 91 1.96 -8.66 4.62
CA TYR A 91 2.86 -9.51 3.87
C TYR A 91 3.10 -8.91 2.49
N ARG A 92 4.35 -9.01 2.03
CA ARG A 92 4.75 -8.79 0.65
C ARG A 92 4.91 -10.14 -0.05
N ILE A 93 4.28 -10.26 -1.21
CA ILE A 93 4.18 -11.49 -1.99
C ILE A 93 4.87 -11.25 -3.33
N PRO A 94 6.08 -11.80 -3.56
CA PRO A 94 6.72 -11.70 -4.86
C PRO A 94 5.95 -12.52 -5.91
N GLY A 95 5.99 -12.10 -7.17
CA GLY A 95 5.42 -12.87 -8.28
C GLY A 95 5.73 -12.28 -9.64
N ALA A 96 5.34 -13.01 -10.69
CA ALA A 96 5.72 -12.71 -12.07
C ALA A 96 5.30 -11.32 -12.58
N GLY A 97 4.22 -10.74 -12.04
CA GLY A 97 3.71 -9.42 -12.41
C GLY A 97 4.29 -8.25 -11.60
N GLY A 98 5.19 -8.54 -10.66
CA GLY A 98 5.59 -7.62 -9.58
C GLY A 98 4.93 -7.99 -8.25
N ASP A 99 5.33 -7.33 -7.17
CA ASP A 99 4.90 -7.69 -5.83
C ASP A 99 3.41 -7.40 -5.60
N GLY A 100 2.73 -8.32 -4.89
CA GLY A 100 1.42 -8.12 -4.28
C GLY A 100 1.53 -7.89 -2.77
N GLU A 101 0.44 -7.43 -2.17
CA GLU A 101 0.32 -7.17 -0.73
C GLU A 101 -0.86 -7.96 -0.16
N CYS A 102 -0.64 -8.71 0.93
CA CYS A 102 -1.71 -9.26 1.74
C CYS A 102 -1.72 -8.60 3.11
N VAL A 103 -2.88 -8.09 3.51
CA VAL A 103 -3.07 -7.40 4.78
C VAL A 103 -4.17 -8.06 5.57
N VAL A 104 -3.90 -8.28 6.85
CA VAL A 104 -4.89 -8.74 7.82
C VAL A 104 -5.33 -7.54 8.65
N TYR A 105 -6.62 -7.21 8.59
CA TYR A 105 -7.21 -6.14 9.40
C TYR A 105 -8.07 -6.74 10.52
N TYR A 106 -7.98 -6.10 11.69
CA TYR A 106 -8.86 -6.32 12.83
C TYR A 106 -9.26 -4.96 13.37
N PHE A 107 -10.55 -4.68 13.43
CA PHE A 107 -11.07 -3.37 13.85
C PHE A 107 -11.64 -3.36 15.27
N GLY A 108 -11.67 -4.51 15.96
CA GLY A 108 -12.31 -4.64 17.27
C GLY A 108 -13.78 -5.04 17.20
N ALA A 109 -14.34 -5.42 18.36
CA ALA A 109 -15.71 -5.91 18.48
C ALA A 109 -16.75 -4.94 17.90
N GLY A 110 -17.64 -5.46 17.04
CA GLY A 110 -18.69 -4.68 16.38
C GLY A 110 -18.22 -3.63 15.36
N GLN A 111 -16.93 -3.63 15.00
CA GLN A 111 -16.35 -2.72 14.00
C GLN A 111 -16.08 -3.44 12.67
N GLY A 112 -15.67 -2.71 11.62
CA GLY A 112 -15.29 -3.27 10.32
C GLY A 112 -16.45 -3.59 9.37
N GLY A 113 -17.65 -3.85 9.90
CA GLY A 113 -18.86 -4.14 9.13
C GLY A 113 -18.96 -5.60 8.67
N GLY A 114 -20.08 -5.93 8.01
CA GLY A 114 -20.39 -7.30 7.61
C GLY A 114 -19.61 -7.82 6.39
N PRO A 115 -19.62 -9.14 6.14
CA PRO A 115 -18.90 -9.76 5.02
C PRO A 115 -19.26 -9.20 3.65
N MET A 116 -20.54 -9.24 3.26
CA MET A 116 -20.96 -8.78 1.92
C MET A 116 -20.72 -7.28 1.70
N ALA A 117 -20.96 -6.45 2.72
CA ALA A 117 -20.67 -5.02 2.64
C ALA A 117 -19.18 -4.72 2.40
N ASN A 118 -18.27 -5.58 2.89
CA ASN A 118 -16.85 -5.48 2.60
C ASN A 118 -16.51 -6.01 1.20
N ALA A 119 -17.17 -7.09 0.74
CA ALA A 119 -17.04 -7.60 -0.62
C ALA A 119 -17.40 -6.51 -1.65
N GLU A 120 -18.57 -5.88 -1.52
CA GLU A 120 -19.02 -4.77 -2.35
C GLU A 120 -18.06 -3.57 -2.31
N ARG A 121 -17.57 -3.23 -1.11
CA ARG A 121 -16.59 -2.14 -0.94
C ARG A 121 -15.27 -2.43 -1.65
N TRP A 122 -14.78 -3.66 -1.57
CA TRP A 122 -13.54 -4.06 -2.25
C TRP A 122 -13.72 -4.13 -3.75
N ALA A 123 -14.82 -4.68 -4.24
CA ALA A 123 -15.15 -4.67 -5.68
C ALA A 123 -15.35 -3.25 -6.22
N GLY A 124 -15.88 -2.33 -5.41
CA GLY A 124 -16.00 -0.91 -5.73
C GLY A 124 -14.65 -0.18 -5.91
N GLN A 125 -13.52 -0.81 -5.57
CA GLN A 125 -12.18 -0.31 -5.87
C GLN A 125 -11.71 -0.70 -7.28
N PHE A 126 -12.51 -1.45 -8.03
CA PHE A 126 -12.17 -1.98 -9.35
C PHE A 126 -13.17 -1.53 -10.41
N THR A 127 -12.64 -1.19 -11.60
CA THR A 127 -13.44 -1.05 -12.82
C THR A 127 -12.96 -2.04 -13.88
N GLN A 128 -13.88 -2.56 -14.69
CA GLN A 128 -13.55 -3.38 -15.85
C GLN A 128 -12.87 -2.55 -16.93
N LEU A 129 -12.32 -3.23 -17.95
CA LEU A 129 -11.60 -2.57 -19.05
C LEU A 129 -12.50 -1.63 -19.87
N ASP A 130 -13.80 -1.93 -19.95
CA ASP A 130 -14.81 -1.09 -20.60
C ASP A 130 -15.33 0.05 -19.71
N GLY A 131 -14.80 0.19 -18.49
CA GLY A 131 -15.17 1.21 -17.51
C GLY A 131 -16.39 0.83 -16.66
N SER A 132 -17.00 -0.33 -16.85
CA SER A 132 -18.10 -0.79 -15.99
C SER A 132 -17.62 -1.10 -14.56
N PRO A 133 -18.48 -0.95 -13.54
CA PRO A 133 -18.12 -1.29 -12.16
C PRO A 133 -17.86 -2.80 -12.00
N SER A 134 -16.80 -3.18 -11.27
CA SER A 134 -16.48 -4.60 -11.07
C SER A 134 -17.31 -5.28 -9.98
N ILE A 135 -18.24 -4.56 -9.35
CA ILE A 135 -19.19 -5.15 -8.40
C ILE A 135 -20.09 -6.20 -9.09
N GLU A 136 -20.37 -6.03 -10.38
CA GLU A 136 -21.21 -6.96 -11.17
C GLU A 136 -20.44 -8.22 -11.61
N THR A 137 -19.11 -8.19 -11.56
CA THR A 137 -18.22 -9.29 -11.97
C THR A 137 -17.47 -9.91 -10.81
N MET A 138 -17.69 -9.42 -9.59
CA MET A 138 -17.18 -10.00 -8.36
C MET A 138 -17.73 -11.42 -8.17
N GLU A 139 -16.86 -12.32 -7.72
CA GLU A 139 -17.24 -13.65 -7.29
C GLU A 139 -17.15 -13.75 -5.77
N THR A 140 -18.12 -14.43 -5.16
CA THR A 140 -18.14 -14.72 -3.73
C THR A 140 -18.45 -16.18 -3.45
N GLU A 141 -17.80 -16.74 -2.44
CA GLU A 141 -18.00 -18.13 -1.99
C GLU A 141 -18.10 -18.14 -0.46
N GLU A 142 -19.18 -18.71 0.08
CA GLU A 142 -19.33 -18.95 1.52
C GLU A 142 -18.76 -20.31 1.88
N VAL A 143 -17.85 -20.35 2.85
CA VAL A 143 -17.21 -21.57 3.36
C VAL A 143 -17.16 -21.54 4.88
N VAL A 144 -16.97 -22.71 5.50
CA VAL A 144 -16.70 -22.83 6.93
C VAL A 144 -15.24 -23.25 7.11
N THR A 145 -14.49 -22.44 7.84
CA THR A 145 -13.04 -22.64 8.05
C THR A 145 -12.76 -22.87 9.52
N ASN A 146 -12.42 -24.11 9.90
CA ASN A 146 -12.19 -24.51 11.29
C ASN A 146 -13.31 -24.06 12.26
N GLY A 147 -14.56 -24.12 11.80
CA GLY A 147 -15.75 -23.74 12.58
C GLY A 147 -16.09 -22.24 12.55
N LEU A 148 -15.40 -21.44 11.73
CA LEU A 148 -15.65 -20.02 11.52
C LEU A 148 -16.32 -19.81 10.16
N ASP A 149 -17.43 -19.09 10.13
CA ASP A 149 -18.07 -18.68 8.88
C ASP A 149 -17.14 -17.73 8.13
N THR A 150 -16.94 -17.99 6.83
CA THR A 150 -15.98 -17.25 6.00
C THR A 150 -16.59 -16.93 4.65
N LEU A 151 -16.59 -15.65 4.27
CA LEU A 151 -16.88 -15.23 2.90
C LEU A 151 -15.56 -15.03 2.15
N LEU A 152 -15.34 -15.77 1.06
CA LEU A 152 -14.27 -15.53 0.10
C LEU A 152 -14.75 -14.59 -1.01
N ILE A 153 -13.86 -13.71 -1.46
CA ILE A 153 -14.14 -12.70 -2.48
C ILE A 153 -13.04 -12.76 -3.53
N LYS A 154 -13.42 -12.69 -4.81
CA LYS A 154 -12.50 -12.50 -5.93
C LYS A 154 -13.00 -11.40 -6.85
N VAL A 155 -12.12 -10.48 -7.24
CA VAL A 155 -12.41 -9.45 -8.23
C VAL A 155 -11.16 -9.10 -9.02
N SER A 156 -11.30 -8.96 -10.33
CA SER A 156 -10.24 -8.50 -11.25
C SER A 156 -10.66 -7.18 -11.91
N GLY A 157 -9.67 -6.37 -12.30
CA GLY A 157 -9.90 -5.19 -13.11
C GLY A 157 -8.79 -4.15 -12.97
N SER A 158 -9.16 -2.90 -13.24
CA SER A 158 -8.32 -1.74 -12.94
C SER A 158 -8.53 -1.32 -11.50
N TYR A 159 -7.53 -1.55 -10.66
CA TYR A 159 -7.55 -1.27 -9.24
C TYR A 159 -7.26 0.21 -8.96
N SER A 160 -8.09 0.86 -8.15
CA SER A 160 -7.87 2.21 -7.64
C SER A 160 -7.43 2.12 -6.18
N SER A 161 -6.13 2.34 -5.92
CA SER A 161 -5.65 2.41 -4.53
C SER A 161 -6.25 3.65 -3.87
N GLY A 162 -7.06 3.43 -2.82
CA GLY A 162 -7.96 4.43 -2.26
C GLY A 162 -7.31 5.77 -1.91
N GLY A 163 -7.54 6.79 -2.74
CA GLY A 163 -7.18 8.18 -2.44
C GLY A 163 -8.02 8.86 -1.35
N MET A 164 -9.05 8.19 -0.83
CA MET A 164 -9.94 8.76 0.21
C MET A 164 -9.43 8.58 1.64
N MET A 165 -8.61 7.57 1.93
CA MET A 165 -8.11 7.33 3.31
C MET A 165 -6.66 7.76 3.53
N THR A 166 -5.85 7.86 2.48
CA THR A 166 -4.42 8.19 2.58
C THR A 166 -4.09 9.62 2.13
N GLY A 167 -5.07 10.34 1.56
CA GLY A 167 -4.87 11.69 1.01
C GLY A 167 -3.94 11.74 -0.22
N ALA A 168 -3.44 10.58 -0.69
CA ALA A 168 -2.67 10.46 -1.91
C ALA A 168 -3.61 10.46 -3.14
N PRO A 169 -3.16 10.99 -4.30
CA PRO A 169 -3.94 10.87 -5.52
C PRO A 169 -4.15 9.38 -5.85
N ALA A 170 -5.40 9.02 -6.12
CA ALA A 170 -5.74 7.65 -6.51
C ALA A 170 -4.97 7.28 -7.79
N GLN A 171 -4.19 6.20 -7.71
CA GLN A 171 -3.53 5.62 -8.87
C GLN A 171 -4.38 4.44 -9.36
N THR A 172 -4.71 4.46 -10.65
CA THR A 172 -5.39 3.35 -11.32
C THR A 172 -4.35 2.40 -11.87
N MET A 173 -4.40 1.15 -11.44
CA MET A 173 -3.49 0.08 -11.82
C MET A 173 -4.27 -0.99 -12.60
N PRO A 174 -4.13 -1.05 -13.94
CA PRO A 174 -4.81 -2.06 -14.75
C PRO A 174 -4.22 -3.45 -14.53
N GLY A 175 -5.01 -4.50 -14.80
CA GLY A 175 -4.55 -5.89 -14.71
C GLY A 175 -4.23 -6.31 -13.28
N TYR A 176 -5.03 -5.84 -12.32
CA TYR A 176 -4.93 -6.20 -10.91
C TYR A 176 -6.04 -7.16 -10.53
N LYS A 177 -5.78 -7.94 -9.48
CA LYS A 177 -6.74 -8.86 -8.87
C LYS A 177 -6.71 -8.68 -7.36
N LEU A 178 -7.85 -8.96 -6.74
CA LEU A 178 -7.99 -9.10 -5.30
C LEU A 178 -8.56 -10.47 -4.98
N LEU A 179 -7.92 -11.14 -4.02
CA LEU A 179 -8.48 -12.24 -3.26
C LEU A 179 -8.71 -11.75 -1.84
N GLY A 180 -9.94 -11.91 -1.35
CA GLY A 180 -10.37 -11.44 -0.06
C GLY A 180 -10.99 -12.58 0.75
N ALA A 181 -10.87 -12.49 2.07
CA ALA A 181 -11.65 -13.30 2.98
C ALA A 181 -12.13 -12.43 4.15
N VAL A 182 -13.40 -12.59 4.50
CA VAL A 182 -13.95 -12.09 5.75
C VAL A 182 -14.27 -13.29 6.62
N VAL A 183 -13.49 -13.48 7.68
CA VAL A 183 -13.66 -14.57 8.65
C VAL A 183 -14.40 -14.00 9.86
N GLU A 184 -15.53 -14.60 10.21
CA GLU A 184 -16.32 -14.23 11.38
C GLU A 184 -15.66 -14.84 12.63
N GLY A 185 -14.78 -14.07 13.27
CA GLY A 185 -14.13 -14.46 14.51
C GLY A 185 -15.10 -14.41 15.71
N PRO A 186 -14.68 -14.93 16.88
CA PRO A 186 -15.54 -15.02 18.05
C PRO A 186 -16.01 -13.66 18.60
N ASP A 187 -15.27 -12.58 18.32
CA ASP A 187 -15.54 -11.23 18.83
C ASP A 187 -15.83 -10.22 17.71
N SER A 188 -15.22 -10.38 16.54
CA SER A 188 -15.32 -9.49 15.40
C SER A 188 -14.95 -10.19 14.09
N ASN A 189 -15.21 -9.50 12.98
CA ASN A 189 -14.79 -9.92 11.66
C ASN A 189 -13.30 -9.61 11.45
N TRP A 190 -12.62 -10.56 10.82
CA TRP A 190 -11.22 -10.47 10.41
C TRP A 190 -11.14 -10.43 8.90
N PHE A 191 -10.35 -9.49 8.37
CA PHE A 191 -10.34 -9.18 6.96
C PHE A 191 -8.97 -9.48 6.37
N PHE A 192 -8.88 -10.54 5.58
CA PHE A 192 -7.68 -10.89 4.84
C PHE A 192 -7.84 -10.35 3.43
N LYS A 193 -6.98 -9.43 3.02
CA LYS A 193 -7.09 -8.78 1.71
C LYS A 193 -5.75 -8.89 0.99
N PHE A 194 -5.70 -9.74 -0.02
CA PHE A 194 -4.58 -9.90 -0.94
C PHE A 194 -4.88 -9.15 -2.24
N THR A 195 -4.03 -8.19 -2.61
CA THR A 195 -4.19 -7.38 -3.82
C THR A 195 -2.85 -7.19 -4.52
N GLY A 196 -2.84 -7.32 -5.84
CA GLY A 196 -1.62 -7.15 -6.63
C GLY A 196 -1.86 -7.35 -8.12
N PRO A 197 -0.78 -7.35 -8.92
CA PRO A 197 -0.84 -7.73 -10.33
C PRO A 197 -1.52 -9.09 -10.49
N GLU A 198 -2.42 -9.20 -11.47
CA GLU A 198 -3.26 -10.39 -11.64
C GLU A 198 -2.44 -11.68 -11.75
N ALA A 199 -1.33 -11.65 -12.50
CA ALA A 199 -0.43 -12.80 -12.63
C ALA A 199 0.17 -13.24 -11.28
N THR A 200 0.57 -12.30 -10.43
CA THR A 200 1.11 -12.59 -9.09
C THR A 200 0.05 -13.16 -8.16
N VAL A 201 -1.18 -12.63 -8.25
CA VAL A 201 -2.29 -13.11 -7.43
C VAL A 201 -2.73 -14.51 -7.86
N ASP A 202 -2.77 -14.79 -9.17
CA ASP A 202 -3.10 -16.12 -9.70
C ASP A 202 -2.05 -17.17 -9.31
N GLU A 203 -0.77 -16.82 -9.42
CA GLU A 203 0.34 -17.68 -8.97
C GLU A 203 0.24 -18.04 -7.47
N ASN A 204 -0.31 -17.14 -6.66
CA ASN A 204 -0.42 -17.29 -5.21
C ASN A 204 -1.84 -17.63 -4.71
N ALA A 205 -2.78 -17.98 -5.61
CA ALA A 205 -4.17 -18.21 -5.22
C ALA A 205 -4.32 -19.40 -4.26
N GLU A 206 -3.60 -20.49 -4.52
CA GLU A 206 -3.58 -21.67 -3.64
C GLU A 206 -2.93 -21.35 -2.28
N ALA A 207 -1.86 -20.56 -2.27
CA ALA A 207 -1.19 -20.12 -1.05
C ALA A 207 -2.13 -19.25 -0.19
N PHE A 208 -2.88 -18.33 -0.81
CA PHE A 208 -3.90 -17.55 -0.11
C PHE A 208 -5.01 -18.45 0.44
N ARG A 209 -5.50 -19.43 -0.33
CA ARG A 209 -6.50 -20.38 0.16
C ARG A 209 -5.99 -21.17 1.36
N ALA A 210 -4.75 -21.65 1.32
CA ALA A 210 -4.12 -22.35 2.43
C ALA A 210 -3.96 -21.46 3.69
N LEU A 211 -3.66 -20.17 3.51
CA LEU A 211 -3.67 -19.19 4.62
C LEU A 211 -5.05 -19.20 5.28
N ILE A 212 -6.12 -19.01 4.49
CA ILE A 212 -7.48 -18.94 5.02
C ILE A 212 -7.85 -20.25 5.70
N ASP A 213 -7.63 -21.39 5.05
CA ASP A 213 -7.94 -22.73 5.59
C ASP A 213 -7.19 -23.03 6.92
N SER A 214 -6.08 -22.32 7.19
CA SER A 214 -5.32 -22.42 8.44
C SER A 214 -5.84 -21.53 9.59
N VAL A 215 -6.78 -20.62 9.29
CA VAL A 215 -7.33 -19.70 10.30
C VAL A 215 -8.12 -20.50 11.32
N GLN A 216 -7.81 -20.29 12.59
CA GLN A 216 -8.44 -21.00 13.70
C GLN A 216 -8.78 -20.04 14.86
N PRO A 217 -9.82 -20.36 15.65
CA PRO A 217 -10.11 -19.64 16.89
C PRO A 217 -8.89 -19.61 17.83
N PRO A 218 -8.83 -18.65 18.77
CA PRO A 218 -7.87 -18.70 19.87
C PRO A 218 -7.98 -20.03 20.63
N ALA A 219 -6.83 -20.55 21.06
CA ALA A 219 -6.70 -21.82 21.78
C ALA A 219 -7.32 -21.81 23.19
#